data_AF-A0A160VVB9-F1
#
_entry.id   AF-A0A160VVB9-F1
#
_cell.length_a   1.000
_cell.length_b   1.000
_cell.length_c   1.000
_cell.angle_alpha   90.00
_cell.angle_beta   90.00
_cell.angle_gamma   90.00
#
_symmetry.space_group_name_H-M   'P 1'
#
loop_
_entity.id
_entity.type
_entity.pdbx_description
1 polymer ?
#
loop_
_entity_poly.entity_id
_entity_poly.type
_entity_poly.pdbx_seq_one_letter_code
_entity_poly.pdbx_strand_id
1 'polypeptide(L)'
;MNLSAYPFIKPADFLVLAVGIFAYYEFLKTGFEIFTYRRPRKLVLLVISGISVFLLLFVHLLAAFAFTLIFIIMEGVNVKDSFIVALTAEFGFFISFIALYFIFTTVGTMFGIEGLQLNLDWDELLHYAMGRS
;
A
#
# COMPACT_ATOMS: atom_id res chain seq x y z
N MET A 1 12.55 -21.18 -14.52
CA MET A 1 11.45 -20.24 -14.22
C MET A 1 11.06 -19.54 -15.51
N ASN A 2 9.85 -19.77 -16.00
CA ASN A 2 9.39 -19.25 -17.29
C ASN A 2 8.82 -17.84 -17.08
N LEU A 3 9.50 -16.82 -17.62
CA LEU A 3 9.13 -15.40 -17.49
C LEU A 3 7.81 -15.06 -18.23
N SER A 4 7.23 -16.01 -18.97
CA SER A 4 5.94 -15.90 -19.65
C SER A 4 4.72 -16.22 -18.77
N ALA A 5 4.93 -16.66 -17.52
CA ALA A 5 3.87 -16.99 -16.58
C ALA A 5 3.36 -15.77 -15.78
N TYR A 6 4.02 -14.62 -15.89
CA TYR A 6 3.44 -13.36 -15.46
C TYR A 6 2.64 -12.82 -16.63
N PRO A 7 1.28 -12.86 -16.60
CA PRO A 7 0.53 -12.08 -17.55
C PRO A 7 1.01 -10.64 -17.35
N PHE A 8 1.43 -9.99 -18.45
CA PHE A 8 1.72 -8.57 -18.48
C PHE A 8 0.78 -7.85 -17.51
N ILE A 9 1.34 -7.17 -16.51
CA ILE A 9 0.64 -6.35 -15.51
C ILE A 9 -0.54 -5.70 -16.26
N LYS A 10 -1.76 -6.18 -16.02
CA LYS A 10 -2.92 -5.72 -16.79
C LYS A 10 -3.04 -4.22 -16.50
N PRO A 11 -3.59 -3.38 -17.39
CA PRO A 11 -3.77 -1.95 -17.12
C PRO A 11 -4.48 -1.68 -15.77
N ALA A 12 -5.34 -2.61 -15.35
CA ALA A 12 -5.97 -2.62 -14.04
C ALA A 12 -4.97 -2.70 -12.87
N ASP A 13 -3.91 -3.50 -12.98
CA ASP A 13 -2.89 -3.66 -11.92
C ASP A 13 -2.06 -2.38 -11.75
N PHE A 14 -1.74 -1.69 -12.85
CA PHE A 14 -1.11 -0.36 -12.80
C PHE A 14 -2.02 0.67 -12.11
N LEU A 15 -3.33 0.62 -12.38
CA LEU A 15 -4.30 1.50 -11.74
C LEU A 15 -4.41 1.20 -10.25
N VAL A 16 -4.51 -0.07 -9.85
CA VAL A 16 -4.54 -0.50 -8.45
C VAL A 16 -3.27 -0.04 -7.73
N LEU A 17 -2.10 -0.19 -8.35
CA LEU A 17 -0.83 0.25 -7.78
C LEU A 17 -0.76 1.77 -7.64
N ALA A 18 -1.17 2.53 -8.66
CA ALA A 18 -1.21 3.99 -8.59
C ALA A 18 -2.17 4.50 -7.51
N VAL A 19 -3.37 3.93 -7.41
CA VAL A 19 -4.36 4.28 -6.38
C VAL A 19 -3.86 3.85 -4.99
N GLY A 20 -3.20 2.70 -4.88
CA GLY A 20 -2.58 2.24 -3.64
C GLY A 20 -1.47 3.18 -3.14
N ILE A 21 -0.58 3.63 -4.03
CA ILE A 21 0.45 4.64 -3.72
C ILE A 21 -0.22 5.94 -3.26
N PHE A 22 -1.28 6.38 -3.94
CA PHE A 22 -1.99 7.60 -3.57
C PHE A 22 -2.69 7.47 -2.22
N ALA A 23 -3.31 6.32 -1.93
CA ALA A 23 -3.93 6.05 -0.63
C ALA A 23 -2.88 6.08 0.48
N TYR A 24 -1.75 5.38 0.31
CA TYR A 24 -0.65 5.40 1.27
C TYR A 24 -0.14 6.82 1.49
N TYR A 25 0.04 7.59 0.41
CA TYR A 25 0.47 8.98 0.45
C TYR A 25 -0.46 9.85 1.30
N GLU A 26 -1.77 9.75 1.10
CA GLU A 26 -2.73 10.53 1.87
C GLU A 26 -2.70 10.14 3.35
N PHE A 27 -2.63 8.85 3.70
CA PHE A 27 -2.50 8.46 5.11
C PHE A 27 -1.19 8.91 5.74
N LEU A 28 -0.07 8.79 5.04
CA LEU A 28 1.23 9.23 5.54
C LEU A 28 1.24 10.75 5.75
N LYS A 29 0.72 11.50 4.77
CA LYS A 29 0.59 12.96 4.84
C LYS A 29 -0.33 13.39 5.98
N THR A 30 -1.52 12.80 6.08
CA THR A 30 -2.48 13.07 7.16
C THR A 30 -1.89 12.71 8.51
N GLY A 31 -1.18 11.59 8.62
CA GLY A 31 -0.48 11.20 9.84
C GLY A 31 0.55 12.26 10.27
N PHE A 32 1.41 12.70 9.35
CA PHE A 32 2.35 13.79 9.63
C PHE A 32 1.64 15.06 10.09
N GLU A 33 0.63 15.51 9.36
CA GLU A 33 -0.05 16.78 9.64
C GLU A 33 -0.79 16.76 10.99
N ILE A 34 -1.44 15.65 11.33
CA ILE A 34 -2.25 15.54 12.55
C ILE A 34 -1.38 15.25 13.78
N PHE A 35 -0.42 14.31 13.68
CA PHE A 35 0.32 13.85 14.86
C PHE A 35 1.59 14.64 15.12
N THR A 36 2.20 15.24 14.10
CA THR A 36 3.47 15.98 14.25
C THR A 36 3.30 17.48 14.05
N TYR A 37 2.15 17.95 13.55
CA TYR A 37 1.89 19.32 13.14
C TYR A 37 2.92 19.87 12.12
N ARG A 38 3.66 18.98 11.45
CA ARG A 38 4.62 19.33 10.40
C ARG A 38 4.04 19.01 9.03
N ARG A 39 4.53 19.76 8.03
CA ARG A 39 4.21 19.56 6.62
C ARG A 39 5.47 19.15 5.86
N PRO A 40 5.76 17.85 5.75
CA PRO A 40 6.90 17.38 4.95
C PRO A 40 6.69 17.70 3.46
N ARG A 41 7.78 17.67 2.70
CA ARG A 41 7.76 17.99 1.26
C ARG A 41 6.93 16.95 0.51
N LYS A 42 5.92 17.41 -0.24
CA LYS A 42 4.98 16.55 -0.98
C LYS A 42 5.67 15.53 -1.91
N LEU A 43 6.73 15.97 -2.62
CA LEU A 43 7.49 15.08 -3.51
C LEU A 43 8.21 13.97 -2.74
N VAL A 44 8.79 14.29 -1.58
CA VAL A 44 9.47 13.30 -0.74
C VAL A 44 8.46 12.28 -0.23
N LEU A 45 7.33 12.74 0.30
CA LEU A 45 6.24 11.86 0.73
C LEU A 45 5.78 10.91 -0.39
N LEU A 46 5.66 11.39 -1.62
CA LEU A 46 5.22 10.57 -2.75
C LEU A 46 6.25 9.47 -3.08
N VAL A 47 7.54 9.81 -3.09
CA VAL A 47 8.62 8.83 -3.30
C VAL A 47 8.63 7.78 -2.20
N ILE A 48 8.54 8.22 -0.94
CA ILE A 48 8.48 7.32 0.22
C ILE A 48 7.25 6.41 0.13
N SER A 49 6.07 6.96 -0.18
CA SER A 49 4.84 6.15 -0.34
C SER A 49 5.00 5.10 -1.43
N GLY A 50 5.63 5.44 -2.56
CA GLY A 50 5.92 4.48 -3.62
C GLY A 50 6.83 3.35 -3.16
N ILE A 51 7.90 3.67 -2.44
CA ILE A 51 8.84 2.67 -1.88
C ILE A 51 8.14 1.82 -0.81
N SER A 52 7.39 2.44 0.10
CA SER A 52 6.67 1.73 1.16
C SER A 52 5.65 0.75 0.58
N VAL A 53 4.82 1.18 -0.38
CA VAL A 53 3.87 0.28 -1.07
C VAL A 53 4.60 -0.85 -1.80
N PHE A 54 5.72 -0.57 -2.46
CA PHE A 54 6.53 -1.62 -3.08
C PHE A 54 7.04 -2.64 -2.05
N LEU A 55 7.59 -2.20 -0.92
CA LEU A 55 8.03 -3.09 0.15
C LEU A 55 6.88 -3.90 0.74
N LEU A 56 5.69 -3.29 0.85
CA LEU A 56 4.49 -3.91 1.40
C LEU A 56 3.97 -5.03 0.48
N LEU A 57 3.99 -4.81 -0.83
CA LEU A 57 3.50 -5.77 -1.84
C LEU A 57 4.51 -6.87 -2.19
N PHE A 58 5.81 -6.55 -2.22
CA PHE A 58 6.83 -7.47 -2.76
C PHE A 58 7.80 -8.04 -1.72
N VAL A 59 7.83 -7.50 -0.50
CA VAL A 59 8.78 -7.94 0.55
C VAL A 59 8.03 -8.47 1.77
N HIS A 60 7.57 -7.58 2.64
CA HIS A 60 6.68 -7.88 3.77
C HIS A 60 6.35 -6.60 4.54
N LEU A 61 5.25 -6.65 5.32
CA LEU A 61 4.78 -5.55 6.16
C LEU A 61 5.87 -4.96 7.08
N LEU A 62 6.63 -5.79 7.79
CA LEU A 62 7.64 -5.29 8.74
C LEU A 62 8.74 -4.45 8.06
N ALA A 63 9.07 -4.71 6.78
CA ALA A 63 10.07 -3.96 6.04
C ALA A 63 9.52 -2.60 5.63
N ALA A 64 8.26 -2.57 5.13
CA ALA A 64 7.57 -1.32 4.81
C ALA A 64 7.45 -0.44 6.06
N PHE A 65 7.00 -1.02 7.17
CA PHE A 65 6.88 -0.31 8.44
C PHE A 65 8.23 0.23 8.95
N ALA A 66 9.28 -0.60 8.96
CA ALA A 66 10.61 -0.17 9.40
C ALA A 66 11.17 0.95 8.51
N PHE A 67 11.00 0.84 7.19
CA PHE A 67 11.42 1.87 6.24
C PHE A 67 10.70 3.20 6.50
N THR A 68 9.37 3.16 6.60
CA THR A 68 8.55 4.36 6.87
C THR A 68 8.91 4.97 8.22
N LEU A 69 9.09 4.16 9.26
CA LEU A 69 9.48 4.61 10.59
C LEU A 69 10.85 5.31 10.59
N ILE A 70 11.87 4.69 9.97
CA ILE A 70 13.21 5.26 9.84
C ILE A 70 13.15 6.60 9.12
N PHE A 71 12.40 6.67 8.01
CA PHE A 71 12.22 7.91 7.27
C PHE A 71 11.63 9.03 8.13
N ILE A 72 10.56 8.75 8.88
CA ILE A 72 9.91 9.76 9.73
C ILE A 72 10.86 10.23 10.85
N ILE A 73 11.63 9.31 11.44
CA ILE A 73 12.65 9.65 12.45
C ILE A 73 13.75 10.54 11.84
N MET A 74 14.19 10.25 10.61
CA MET A 74 15.20 11.06 9.91
C MET A 74 14.72 12.49 9.62
N GLU A 75 13.41 12.71 9.49
CA GLU A 75 12.82 14.06 9.40
C GLU A 75 12.73 14.80 10.75
N GLY A 76 13.38 14.26 11.79
CA GLY A 76 13.52 14.89 13.10
C GLY A 76 12.20 14.92 13.88
N VAL A 77 11.32 13.96 13.63
CA VAL A 77 10.10 13.72 14.42
C VAL A 77 10.46 12.87 15.64
N ASN A 78 9.77 13.11 16.76
CA ASN A 78 9.97 12.32 17.97
C ASN A 78 9.62 10.85 17.72
N VAL A 79 10.42 9.92 18.26
CA VAL A 79 10.23 8.46 18.08
C VAL A 79 8.79 8.02 18.36
N LYS A 80 8.15 8.56 19.40
CA LYS A 80 6.77 8.24 19.75
C LYS A 80 5.81 8.62 18.61
N ASP A 81 5.92 9.84 18.12
CA ASP A 81 5.03 10.35 17.07
C ASP A 81 5.33 9.65 15.74
N SER A 82 6.60 9.39 15.44
CA SER A 82 7.03 8.61 14.27
C SER A 82 6.38 7.23 14.24
N PHE A 83 6.29 6.56 15.38
CA PHE A 83 5.65 5.26 15.50
C PHE A 83 4.14 5.34 15.22
N ILE A 84 3.46 6.34 15.77
CA ILE A 84 2.03 6.57 15.53
C ILE A 84 1.77 6.88 14.05
N VAL A 85 2.57 7.73 13.44
CA VAL A 85 2.44 8.09 12.02
C VAL A 85 2.68 6.88 11.12
N ALA A 86 3.75 6.12 11.35
CA ALA A 86 4.07 4.92 10.59
C ALA A 86 2.93 3.90 10.70
N LEU A 87 2.46 3.60 11.92
CA LEU A 87 1.33 2.69 12.11
C LEU A 87 0.06 3.19 11.42
N THR A 88 -0.24 4.48 11.52
CA THR A 88 -1.43 5.06 10.87
C THR A 88 -1.34 4.90 9.35
N ALA A 89 -0.18 5.11 8.75
CA ALA A 89 0.04 4.93 7.32
C ALA A 89 -0.15 3.47 6.90
N GLU A 90 0.48 2.52 7.60
CA GLU A 90 0.38 1.09 7.29
C GLU A 90 -1.06 0.57 7.46
N PHE A 91 -1.70 0.85 8.60
CA PHE A 91 -3.07 0.40 8.85
C PHE A 91 -4.07 1.08 7.91
N GLY A 92 -3.91 2.38 7.66
CA GLY A 92 -4.73 3.12 6.71
C GLY A 92 -4.63 2.50 5.31
N PHE A 93 -3.41 2.19 4.87
CA PHE A 93 -3.19 1.49 3.61
C PHE A 93 -3.91 0.14 3.54
N PHE A 94 -3.83 -0.71 4.58
CA PHE A 94 -4.56 -1.97 4.61
C PHE A 94 -6.07 -1.79 4.47
N ILE A 95 -6.65 -0.84 5.21
CA ILE A 95 -8.08 -0.56 5.14
C ILE A 95 -8.46 -0.10 3.73
N SER A 96 -7.68 0.83 3.15
CA SER A 96 -7.91 1.28 1.78
C SER A 96 -7.72 0.18 0.76
N PHE A 97 -6.73 -0.70 0.93
CA PHE A 97 -6.50 -1.82 0.02
C PHE A 97 -7.68 -2.78 0.02
N ILE A 98 -8.20 -3.13 1.21
CA ILE A 98 -9.41 -3.96 1.35
C ILE A 98 -10.62 -3.25 0.70
N ALA A 99 -10.81 -1.95 0.96
CA ALA A 99 -11.92 -1.20 0.37
C ALA A 99 -11.83 -1.14 -1.17
N LEU A 100 -10.64 -0.85 -1.70
CA LEU A 100 -10.37 -0.83 -3.14
C LEU A 100 -10.62 -2.21 -3.75
N TYR A 101 -10.18 -3.27 -3.09
CA TYR A 101 -10.42 -4.65 -3.51
C TYR A 101 -11.92 -4.94 -3.67
N PHE A 102 -12.74 -4.59 -2.67
CA PHE A 102 -14.19 -4.74 -2.75
C PHE A 102 -14.81 -3.94 -3.89
N ILE A 103 -14.39 -2.69 -4.07
CA ILE A 103 -14.88 -1.82 -5.14
C ILE A 103 -14.52 -2.40 -6.50
N PHE A 104 -13.25 -2.74 -6.73
CA PHE A 104 -12.77 -3.29 -7.98
C PHE A 104 -13.44 -4.62 -8.32
N THR A 105 -13.65 -5.50 -7.34
CA THR A 105 -14.36 -6.78 -7.54
C THR A 105 -15.82 -6.55 -7.93
N THR A 106 -16.51 -5.64 -7.23
CA THR A 106 -17.92 -5.33 -7.52
C THR A 106 -18.08 -4.73 -8.91
N VAL A 107 -17.23 -3.76 -9.26
CA VAL A 107 -17.21 -3.12 -10.58
C VAL A 107 -16.85 -4.15 -11.66
N GLY A 108 -15.82 -4.98 -11.46
CA GLY A 108 -15.44 -6.04 -12.40
C GLY A 108 -16.58 -7.02 -12.67
N THR A 109 -17.34 -7.37 -11.63
CA THR A 109 -18.50 -8.26 -11.74
C THR A 109 -19.65 -7.58 -12.50
N MET A 110 -19.98 -6.33 -12.16
CA MET A 110 -21.07 -5.59 -12.82
C MET A 110 -20.79 -5.31 -14.31
N PHE A 111 -19.53 -5.05 -14.67
CA PHE A 111 -19.15 -4.67 -16.04
C PHE A 111 -18.58 -5.82 -16.88
N GLY A 112 -18.55 -7.05 -16.36
CA GLY A 112 -18.07 -8.20 -17.14
C GLY A 112 -16.55 -8.20 -17.40
N ILE A 113 -15.75 -7.47 -16.61
CA ILE A 113 -14.31 -7.31 -16.86
C ILE A 113 -13.54 -8.45 -16.19
N GLU A 114 -13.13 -9.46 -16.96
CA GLU A 114 -12.41 -10.65 -16.47
C GLU A 114 -11.14 -10.34 -15.66
N GLY A 115 -10.46 -9.22 -15.92
CA GLY A 115 -9.27 -8.80 -15.16
C GLY A 115 -9.55 -8.23 -13.76
N LEU A 116 -10.80 -7.90 -13.46
CA LEU A 116 -11.27 -7.38 -12.17
C LEU A 116 -12.23 -8.35 -11.47
N GLN A 117 -12.61 -9.43 -12.15
CA GLN A 117 -13.38 -10.56 -11.62
C GLN A 117 -12.42 -11.54 -10.96
N LEU A 118 -12.11 -11.32 -9.69
CA LEU A 118 -11.34 -12.29 -8.91
C LEU A 118 -12.27 -13.40 -8.41
N ASN A 119 -12.04 -14.62 -8.91
CA ASN A 119 -12.64 -15.84 -8.40
C ASN A 119 -11.99 -16.12 -7.03
N LEU A 120 -12.68 -15.74 -5.96
CA LEU A 120 -12.20 -15.78 -4.59
C LEU A 120 -11.82 -17.21 -4.16
N ASP A 121 -10.53 -17.44 -3.92
CA ASP A 121 -10.12 -18.38 -2.88
C ASP A 121 -9.44 -17.58 -1.77
N TRP A 122 -10.07 -17.53 -0.60
CA TRP A 122 -9.58 -16.78 0.58
C TRP A 122 -8.18 -17.23 1.00
N ASP A 123 -7.79 -18.45 0.61
CA ASP A 123 -6.47 -19.03 0.79
C ASP A 123 -5.37 -18.26 0.03
N GLU A 124 -5.65 -17.65 -1.11
CA GLU A 124 -4.66 -16.93 -1.93
C GLU A 124 -4.31 -15.56 -1.32
N LEU A 125 -5.31 -14.87 -0.75
CA LEU A 125 -5.13 -13.63 0.00
C LEU A 125 -4.37 -13.87 1.32
N LEU A 126 -4.68 -14.97 2.00
CA LEU A 126 -3.96 -15.39 3.20
C LEU A 126 -2.54 -15.89 2.89
N HIS A 127 -2.31 -16.52 1.74
CA HIS A 127 -0.98 -16.92 1.27
C HIS A 127 -0.09 -15.71 0.94
N TYR A 128 -0.63 -14.68 0.28
CA TYR A 128 0.10 -13.43 0.03
C TYR A 128 0.45 -12.70 1.33
N ALA A 129 -0.45 -12.73 2.32
CA ALA A 129 -0.20 -12.14 3.64
C ALA A 129 0.76 -12.98 4.53
N MET A 130 0.80 -14.30 4.37
CA MET A 130 1.65 -15.22 5.15
C MET A 130 3.03 -15.48 4.55
N GLY A 131 3.34 -14.94 3.37
CA GLY A 131 4.69 -14.99 2.79
C GLY A 131 5.19 -16.41 2.50
N ARG A 132 4.30 -17.33 2.13
CA ARG A 132 4.69 -18.64 1.58
C ARG A 132 4.59 -18.59 0.07
N SER A 133 5.75 -18.37 -0.56
CA SER A 133 6.00 -18.60 -1.99
C SER A 133 5.81 -20.06 -2.36
#